data_AF-A0A239BZ22-F1
#
_entry.id   AF-A0A239BZ22-F1
#
_cell.length_a   1.000
_cell.length_b   1.000
_cell.length_c   1.000
_cell.angle_alpha   90.00
_cell.angle_beta   90.00
_cell.angle_gamma   90.00
#
_symmetry.space_group_name_H-M   'P 1'
#
loop_
_entity.id
_entity.type
_entity.pdbx_description
1 polymer ?
#
loop_
_entity_poly.entity_id
_entity_poly.type
_entity_poly.pdbx_seq_one_letter_code
_entity_poly.pdbx_strand_id
1 'polypeptide(L)'
;MSTIKVKQLSNSTVFGITALFFALSLWGIMNHELWLDEAHHYLLARDSNSFKDLITHTRYEGHPIVWNLILYWVTRVTVNPFWMQVLHISIMTCTVSVFLKKAPFSLLFKLLFIFGYFMFYEYNILSRNYNLGILFIFLACSFYQNRTAKFILIATLLGIASNSHAVFLILASAMMFLLLLERYEVEKLKLSRKTWIGLLIFTTLAIISIIQIIPPTDTSFFERGKDITFLQKIPKSLSPFFKSIFLIPDITQHSFWNTNILVNYNKNIAGGFAIVSLVIPYLLFYKNKRIMWYVYIGIIGVGVFFFISALNAARYYGALYLLLITALWFNNYKNPTSNAPIYAFAKAKKSFLQLPENILKKINPILIYSTLGLHFISGMYAYTMDIIHPFTTAKQSAQYLKDNQHIDKIIASTACNSTALSAYIEKPIFFTSTNNFESFCKFNRPVSLKSAGVVNSIKSIQQLHKKNTPSIIFVTEKPFFDIEKNNVWILHNEGIKITLLTYFDGSIIKKGNHYIYEISLYESTI
;
A
#
# COMPACT_ATOMS: atom_id res chain seq x y z
N MET A 1 -9.83 -13.93 -32.89
CA MET A 1 -9.75 -12.50 -32.51
C MET A 1 -8.74 -11.88 -33.45
N SER A 2 -9.19 -11.05 -34.40
CA SER A 2 -8.30 -10.27 -35.24
C SER A 2 -7.41 -9.42 -34.34
N THR A 3 -6.10 -9.49 -34.54
CA THR A 3 -5.15 -8.61 -33.87
C THR A 3 -5.41 -7.19 -34.36
N ILE A 4 -6.29 -6.46 -33.67
CA ILE A 4 -6.38 -5.00 -33.82
C ILE A 4 -4.98 -4.51 -33.44
N LYS A 5 -4.18 -4.11 -34.42
CA LYS A 5 -2.92 -3.41 -34.18
C LYS A 5 -3.28 -2.11 -33.48
N VAL A 6 -3.26 -2.11 -32.16
CA VAL A 6 -3.41 -0.89 -31.37
C VAL A 6 -2.26 0.02 -31.78
N LYS A 7 -2.58 1.13 -32.44
CA LYS A 7 -1.58 2.10 -32.87
C LYS A 7 -0.88 2.64 -31.63
N GLN A 8 0.45 2.59 -31.63
CA GLN A 8 1.22 3.14 -30.53
C GLN A 8 1.00 4.65 -30.47
N LEU A 9 0.86 5.19 -29.25
CA LEU A 9 0.68 6.63 -29.05
C LEU A 9 1.92 7.39 -29.56
N SER A 10 1.70 8.57 -30.13
CA SER A 10 2.80 9.44 -30.51
C SER A 10 3.61 9.88 -29.29
N ASN A 11 4.90 10.20 -29.46
CA ASN A 11 5.73 10.65 -28.34
C ASN A 11 5.18 11.94 -27.70
N SER A 12 4.62 12.87 -28.49
CA SER A 12 4.01 14.10 -27.96
C SER A 12 2.75 13.81 -27.14
N THR A 13 1.89 12.87 -27.59
CA THR A 13 0.72 12.44 -26.81
C THR A 13 1.13 11.82 -25.48
N VAL A 14 2.14 10.93 -25.49
CA VAL A 14 2.65 10.32 -24.24
C VAL A 14 3.19 11.41 -23.32
N PHE A 15 4.01 12.33 -23.83
CA PHE A 15 4.57 13.43 -23.06
C PHE A 15 3.49 14.33 -22.44
N GLY A 16 2.48 14.74 -23.24
CA GLY A 16 1.39 15.59 -22.76
C GLY A 16 0.57 14.95 -21.65
N ILE A 17 0.22 13.65 -21.78
CA ILE A 17 -0.53 12.94 -20.75
C ILE A 17 0.33 12.73 -19.49
N THR A 18 1.61 12.38 -19.65
CA THR A 18 2.55 12.25 -18.52
C THR A 18 2.72 13.57 -17.79
N ALA A 19 2.87 14.70 -18.51
CA ALA A 19 3.01 16.02 -17.92
C ALA A 19 1.75 16.43 -17.14
N LEU A 20 0.57 16.16 -17.69
CA LEU A 20 -0.70 16.35 -16.99
C LEU A 20 -0.79 15.49 -15.73
N PHE A 21 -0.43 14.20 -15.81
CA PHE A 21 -0.40 13.30 -14.66
C PHE A 21 0.53 13.84 -13.56
N PHE A 22 1.73 14.29 -13.91
CA PHE A 22 2.67 14.88 -12.95
C PHE A 22 2.13 16.16 -12.32
N ALA A 23 1.58 17.08 -13.13
CA ALA A 23 1.01 18.34 -12.64
C ALA A 23 -0.13 18.10 -11.64
N LEU A 24 -1.04 17.18 -11.95
CA LEU A 24 -2.11 16.79 -11.04
C LEU A 24 -1.57 16.06 -9.80
N SER A 25 -0.55 15.21 -9.94
CA SER A 25 0.08 14.54 -8.81
C SER A 25 0.74 15.53 -7.86
N LEU A 26 1.44 16.54 -8.42
CA LEU A 26 2.05 17.63 -7.66
C LEU A 26 1.01 18.43 -6.89
N TRP A 27 -0.09 18.80 -7.55
CA TRP A 27 -1.20 19.47 -6.89
C TRP A 27 -1.81 18.61 -5.77
N GLY A 28 -1.95 17.30 -5.98
CA GLY A 28 -2.43 16.36 -4.96
C GLY A 28 -1.53 16.35 -3.72
N ILE A 29 -0.22 16.15 -3.89
CA ILE A 29 0.71 16.08 -2.74
C ILE A 29 0.89 17.41 -2.01
N MET A 30 0.60 18.55 -2.66
CA MET A 30 0.63 19.86 -1.99
C MET A 30 -0.50 20.01 -0.96
N ASN A 31 -1.61 19.28 -1.15
CA ASN A 31 -2.75 19.28 -0.23
C ASN A 31 -2.72 18.09 0.74
N HIS A 32 -2.10 16.97 0.34
CA HIS A 32 -2.04 15.74 1.15
C HIS A 32 -1.12 15.83 2.37
N GLU A 33 -1.65 15.53 3.56
CA GLU A 33 -0.87 15.32 4.78
C GLU A 33 -0.35 13.90 4.93
N LEU A 34 0.88 13.77 5.45
CA LEU A 34 1.46 12.48 5.77
C LEU A 34 0.63 11.74 6.81
N TRP A 35 0.35 10.48 6.52
CA TRP A 35 -0.17 9.52 7.50
C TRP A 35 0.97 8.71 8.14
N LEU A 36 0.68 8.15 9.33
CA LEU A 36 1.50 7.20 10.09
C LEU A 36 2.50 6.39 9.25
N ASP A 37 2.05 5.64 8.25
CA ASP A 37 2.91 4.69 7.52
C ASP A 37 3.90 5.40 6.57
N GLU A 38 3.58 6.59 6.08
CA GLU A 38 4.49 7.41 5.27
C GLU A 38 5.51 8.09 6.17
N ALA A 39 5.02 8.75 7.23
CA ALA A 39 5.83 9.39 8.24
C ALA A 39 6.77 8.39 8.91
N HIS A 40 6.31 7.17 9.16
CA HIS A 40 7.12 6.10 9.75
C HIS A 40 8.35 5.77 8.90
N HIS A 41 8.20 5.52 7.60
CA HIS A 41 9.36 5.25 6.72
C HIS A 41 10.28 6.46 6.60
N TYR A 42 9.69 7.66 6.50
CA TYR A 42 10.45 8.89 6.46
C TYR A 42 11.31 9.08 7.71
N LEU A 43 10.72 8.93 8.89
CA LEU A 43 11.36 9.13 10.18
C LEU A 43 12.39 8.05 10.49
N LEU A 44 12.11 6.80 10.10
CA LEU A 44 13.08 5.71 10.20
C LEU A 44 14.35 6.05 9.40
N ALA A 45 14.20 6.58 8.19
CA ALA A 45 15.32 7.03 7.36
C ALA A 45 16.02 8.29 7.89
N ARG A 46 15.26 9.28 8.38
CA ARG A 46 15.78 10.56 8.90
C ARG A 46 16.57 10.34 10.18
N ASP A 47 16.02 9.56 11.11
CA ASP A 47 16.53 9.41 12.47
C ASP A 47 17.50 8.25 12.61
N SER A 48 17.87 7.58 11.51
CA SER A 48 19.00 6.65 11.47
C SER A 48 20.31 7.39 11.31
N ASN A 49 21.24 7.25 12.26
CA ASN A 49 22.52 7.97 12.24
C ASN A 49 23.55 7.38 11.27
N SER A 50 23.37 6.13 10.87
CA SER A 50 24.26 5.43 9.94
C SER A 50 23.49 4.40 9.10
N PHE A 51 24.14 3.88 8.06
CA PHE A 51 23.56 2.78 7.28
C PHE A 51 23.34 1.50 8.11
N LYS A 52 24.24 1.21 9.07
CA LYS A 52 24.06 0.08 10.01
C LYS A 52 22.83 0.29 10.90
N ASP A 53 22.63 1.53 11.33
CA ASP A 53 21.47 1.92 12.14
C ASP A 53 20.17 1.77 11.35
N LEU A 54 20.17 2.16 10.07
CA LEU A 54 19.04 1.95 9.15
C LEU A 54 18.69 0.46 9.00
N ILE A 55 19.69 -0.41 8.80
CA ILE A 55 19.47 -1.87 8.73
C ILE A 55 18.88 -2.39 10.05
N THR A 56 19.37 -1.88 11.19
CA THR A 56 18.91 -2.30 12.52
C THR A 56 17.45 -1.89 12.75
N HIS A 57 17.09 -0.64 12.44
CA HIS A 57 15.72 -0.15 12.57
C HIS A 57 14.75 -0.83 11.60
N THR A 58 15.16 -1.08 10.36
CA THR A 58 14.29 -1.74 9.36
C THR A 58 14.10 -3.23 9.59
N ARG A 59 14.89 -3.86 10.47
CA ARG A 59 14.83 -5.32 10.72
C ARG A 59 13.45 -5.81 11.14
N TYR A 60 12.67 -4.99 11.84
CA TYR A 60 11.35 -5.34 12.38
C TYR A 60 10.18 -4.84 11.52
N GLU A 61 10.45 -4.19 10.38
CA GLU A 61 9.42 -3.58 9.53
C GLU A 61 8.54 -4.59 8.80
N GLY A 62 9.08 -5.78 8.53
CA GLY A 62 8.41 -6.74 7.65
C GLY A 62 8.41 -6.33 6.17
N HIS A 63 9.29 -5.40 5.78
CA HIS A 63 9.42 -4.88 4.42
C HIS A 63 10.89 -4.90 3.95
N PRO A 64 11.16 -5.12 2.66
CA PRO A 64 12.51 -4.92 2.11
C PRO A 64 13.00 -3.46 2.27
N ILE A 65 14.31 -3.29 2.44
CA ILE A 65 14.95 -2.03 2.82
C ILE A 65 15.01 -0.99 1.70
N VAL A 66 14.80 -1.37 0.43
CA VAL A 66 15.11 -0.52 -0.74
C VAL A 66 14.46 0.86 -0.67
N TRP A 67 13.19 0.95 -0.27
CA TRP A 67 12.51 2.24 -0.12
C TRP A 67 13.14 3.10 0.99
N ASN A 68 13.37 2.51 2.17
CA ASN A 68 14.01 3.20 3.29
C ASN A 68 15.44 3.65 2.94
N LEU A 69 16.17 2.87 2.15
CA LEU A 69 17.51 3.24 1.67
C LEU A 69 17.47 4.46 0.74
N ILE A 70 16.48 4.53 -0.15
CA ILE A 70 16.28 5.71 -1.01
C ILE A 70 15.95 6.94 -0.15
N LEU A 71 15.04 6.78 0.82
CA LEU A 71 14.69 7.86 1.76
C LEU A 71 15.88 8.30 2.61
N TYR A 72 16.74 7.37 3.02
CA TYR A 72 17.94 7.68 3.80
C TYR A 72 18.84 8.68 3.08
N TRP A 73 18.96 8.60 1.76
CA TRP A 73 19.71 9.58 0.98
C TRP A 73 18.98 10.90 0.84
N VAL A 74 17.65 10.90 0.69
CA VAL A 74 16.84 12.14 0.68
C VAL A 74 17.02 12.91 1.98
N THR A 75 17.00 12.21 3.12
CA THR A 75 17.13 12.84 4.44
C THR A 75 18.53 13.39 4.74
N ARG A 76 19.56 13.02 3.97
CA ARG A 76 20.88 13.68 4.04
C ARG A 76 20.92 15.02 3.33
N VAL A 77 19.97 15.28 2.42
CA VAL A 77 19.88 16.55 1.67
C VAL A 77 18.91 17.50 2.36
N THR A 78 17.81 16.99 2.92
CA THR A 78 16.76 17.83 3.52
C THR A 78 15.98 17.07 4.60
N VAL A 79 15.56 17.80 5.64
CA VAL A 79 14.67 17.28 6.70
C VAL A 79 13.19 17.52 6.40
N ASN A 80 12.86 18.16 5.27
CA ASN A 80 11.48 18.40 4.87
C ASN A 80 10.87 17.15 4.18
N PRO A 81 9.82 16.52 4.77
CA PRO A 81 9.18 15.33 4.20
C PRO A 81 8.54 15.53 2.83
N PHE A 82 8.28 16.77 2.41
CA PHE A 82 7.71 17.07 1.09
C PHE A 82 8.56 16.48 -0.05
N TRP A 83 9.88 16.44 0.10
CA TRP A 83 10.77 15.90 -0.93
C TRP A 83 10.66 14.38 -1.12
N MET A 84 10.22 13.65 -0.08
CA MET A 84 9.84 12.24 -0.24
C MET A 84 8.62 12.12 -1.18
N GLN A 85 7.62 12.98 -1.02
CA GLN A 85 6.41 12.97 -1.85
C GLN A 85 6.74 13.33 -3.31
N VAL A 86 7.59 14.35 -3.53
CA VAL A 86 8.07 14.73 -4.88
C VAL A 86 8.81 13.56 -5.55
N LEU A 87 9.71 12.89 -4.82
CA LEU A 87 10.40 11.71 -5.32
C LEU A 87 9.42 10.58 -5.67
N HIS A 88 8.42 10.36 -4.81
CA HIS A 88 7.42 9.32 -4.99
C HIS A 88 6.58 9.55 -6.27
N ILE A 89 6.03 10.76 -6.47
CA ILE A 89 5.26 11.08 -7.68
C ILE A 89 6.14 11.07 -8.95
N SER A 90 7.43 11.36 -8.82
CA SER A 90 8.39 11.27 -9.93
C SER A 90 8.57 9.82 -10.40
N ILE A 91 8.71 8.87 -9.47
CA ILE A 91 8.75 7.43 -9.77
C ILE A 91 7.44 6.97 -10.42
N MET A 92 6.29 7.44 -9.94
CA MET A 92 5.00 7.10 -10.53
C MET A 92 4.78 7.72 -11.91
N THR A 93 5.27 8.93 -12.15
CA THR A 93 5.26 9.58 -13.46
C THR A 93 6.11 8.81 -14.47
N CYS A 94 7.27 8.29 -14.05
CA CYS A 94 8.07 7.36 -14.85
C CYS A 94 7.30 6.06 -15.16
N THR A 95 6.64 5.48 -14.16
CA THR A 95 5.79 4.28 -14.30
C THR A 95 4.68 4.48 -15.33
N VAL A 96 3.95 5.60 -15.24
CA VAL A 96 2.88 5.98 -16.17
C VAL A 96 3.43 6.17 -17.57
N SER A 97 4.59 6.81 -17.73
CA SER A 97 5.24 7.00 -19.03
C SER A 97 5.59 5.67 -19.70
N VAL A 98 6.13 4.71 -18.94
CA VAL A 98 6.40 3.35 -19.42
C VAL A 98 5.11 2.68 -19.87
N PHE A 99 4.06 2.74 -19.04
CA PHE A 99 2.77 2.14 -19.35
C PHE A 99 2.13 2.74 -20.62
N LEU A 100 2.05 4.07 -20.71
CA LEU A 100 1.50 4.78 -21.86
C LEU A 100 2.23 4.41 -23.17
N LYS A 101 3.55 4.32 -23.10
CA LYS A 101 4.39 4.03 -24.27
C LYS A 101 4.38 2.55 -24.68
N LYS A 102 4.30 1.62 -23.72
CA LYS A 102 4.58 0.19 -23.96
C LYS A 102 3.36 -0.72 -23.85
N ALA A 103 2.32 -0.32 -23.12
CA ALA A 103 1.15 -1.18 -22.95
C ALA A 103 0.31 -1.26 -24.24
N PRO A 104 -0.12 -2.46 -24.66
CA PRO A 104 -0.83 -2.72 -25.92
C PRO A 104 -2.34 -2.46 -25.78
N PHE A 105 -2.71 -1.35 -25.15
CA PHE A 105 -4.10 -1.00 -24.87
C PHE A 105 -4.52 0.28 -25.59
N SER A 106 -5.84 0.40 -25.83
CA SER A 106 -6.45 1.62 -26.37
C SER A 106 -6.15 2.84 -25.49
N LEU A 107 -6.26 4.04 -26.06
CA LEU A 107 -6.10 5.27 -25.29
C LEU A 107 -7.10 5.34 -24.13
N LEU A 108 -8.36 4.98 -24.37
CA LEU A 108 -9.39 4.98 -23.32
C LEU A 108 -9.04 4.04 -22.16
N PHE A 109 -8.59 2.82 -22.45
CA PHE A 109 -8.12 1.89 -21.41
C PHE A 109 -7.00 2.53 -20.60
N LYS A 110 -6.02 3.12 -21.29
CA LYS A 110 -4.87 3.73 -20.65
C LYS A 110 -5.28 4.88 -19.73
N LEU A 111 -6.14 5.78 -20.20
CA LEU A 111 -6.62 6.92 -19.42
C LEU A 111 -7.42 6.46 -18.18
N LEU A 112 -8.38 5.55 -18.35
CA LEU A 112 -9.16 5.03 -17.22
C LEU A 112 -8.28 4.32 -16.19
N PHE A 113 -7.24 3.61 -16.64
CA PHE A 113 -6.33 2.91 -15.75
C PHE A 113 -5.40 3.87 -14.98
N ILE A 114 -4.72 4.80 -15.68
CA ILE A 114 -3.74 5.69 -15.01
C ILE A 114 -4.43 6.71 -14.09
N PHE A 115 -5.65 7.13 -14.42
CA PHE A 115 -6.49 7.97 -13.57
C PHE A 115 -7.41 7.15 -12.65
N GLY A 116 -7.16 5.84 -12.51
CA GLY A 116 -7.89 4.96 -11.60
C GLY A 116 -7.38 5.03 -10.16
N TYR A 117 -8.20 4.59 -9.20
CA TYR A 117 -7.92 4.65 -7.75
C TYR A 117 -6.51 4.20 -7.38
N PHE A 118 -6.05 3.05 -7.86
CA PHE A 118 -4.74 2.54 -7.48
C PHE A 118 -3.60 3.36 -8.08
N MET A 119 -3.67 3.72 -9.37
CA MET A 119 -2.56 4.37 -10.07
C MET A 119 -2.48 5.86 -9.80
N PHE A 120 -3.62 6.54 -9.64
CA PHE A 120 -3.67 7.99 -9.49
C PHE A 120 -3.67 8.45 -8.04
N TYR A 121 -4.27 7.65 -7.15
CA TYR A 121 -4.44 7.99 -5.75
C TYR A 121 -3.57 7.09 -4.84
N GLU A 122 -3.97 5.83 -4.61
CA GLU A 122 -3.39 4.96 -3.56
C GLU A 122 -1.88 4.73 -3.70
N TYR A 123 -1.37 4.55 -4.92
CA TYR A 123 0.06 4.30 -5.16
C TYR A 123 0.83 5.52 -5.65
N ASN A 124 0.20 6.68 -5.73
CA ASN A 124 0.82 7.90 -6.25
C ASN A 124 0.86 9.02 -5.22
N ILE A 125 -0.26 9.34 -4.59
CA ILE A 125 -0.33 10.39 -3.56
C ILE A 125 0.25 9.90 -2.24
N LEU A 126 -0.13 8.69 -1.80
CA LEU A 126 0.33 8.10 -0.54
C LEU A 126 1.73 7.50 -0.73
N SER A 127 2.73 8.15 -0.15
CA SER A 127 4.16 7.95 -0.43
C SER A 127 4.73 6.71 0.23
N ARG A 128 4.58 5.57 -0.47
CA ARG A 128 4.89 4.23 0.04
C ARG A 128 5.76 3.44 -0.93
N ASN A 129 6.33 2.34 -0.44
CA ASN A 129 7.24 1.46 -1.16
C ASN A 129 6.63 0.71 -2.38
N TYR A 130 5.32 0.79 -2.59
CA TYR A 130 4.66 0.04 -3.67
C TYR A 130 5.04 0.56 -5.07
N ASN A 131 5.30 1.86 -5.23
CA ASN A 131 5.60 2.50 -6.51
C ASN A 131 6.77 1.84 -7.27
N LEU A 132 7.82 1.43 -6.56
CA LEU A 132 8.98 0.71 -7.10
C LEU A 132 8.57 -0.64 -7.68
N GLY A 133 7.74 -1.39 -6.94
CA GLY A 133 7.20 -2.67 -7.40
C GLY A 133 6.44 -2.52 -8.71
N ILE A 134 5.58 -1.49 -8.82
CA ILE A 134 4.80 -1.21 -10.03
C ILE A 134 5.73 -0.85 -11.20
N LEU A 135 6.69 0.06 -10.98
CA LEU A 135 7.65 0.48 -12.00
C LEU A 135 8.37 -0.73 -12.60
N PHE A 136 8.96 -1.58 -11.76
CA PHE A 136 9.76 -2.71 -12.24
C PHE A 136 8.91 -3.82 -12.85
N ILE A 137 7.68 -4.05 -12.37
CA ILE A 137 6.74 -4.96 -13.04
C ILE A 137 6.36 -4.43 -14.43
N PHE A 138 6.09 -3.13 -14.58
CA PHE A 138 5.73 -2.56 -15.90
C PHE A 138 6.91 -2.52 -16.86
N LEU A 139 8.12 -2.25 -16.36
CA LEU A 139 9.35 -2.42 -17.14
C LEU A 139 9.49 -3.88 -17.62
N ALA A 140 9.30 -4.87 -16.75
CA ALA A 140 9.32 -6.28 -17.13
C ALA A 140 8.26 -6.60 -18.19
N CYS A 141 7.03 -6.09 -18.03
CA CYS A 141 5.95 -6.25 -19.01
C CYS A 141 6.30 -5.66 -20.38
N SER A 142 7.00 -4.51 -20.40
CA SER A 142 7.39 -3.85 -21.65
C SER A 142 8.33 -4.69 -22.53
N PHE A 143 9.04 -5.66 -21.95
CA PHE A 143 9.92 -6.59 -22.66
C PHE A 143 9.27 -7.95 -22.91
N TYR A 144 8.01 -8.18 -22.50
CA TYR A 144 7.36 -9.48 -22.57
C TYR A 144 7.21 -10.01 -24.01
N GLN A 145 7.01 -9.13 -25.00
CA GLN A 145 7.00 -9.53 -26.41
C GLN A 145 8.32 -10.22 -26.83
N ASN A 146 9.44 -9.76 -26.28
CA ASN A 146 10.79 -10.25 -26.57
C ASN A 146 11.36 -11.11 -25.42
N ARG A 147 10.47 -11.72 -24.62
CA ARG A 147 10.82 -12.41 -23.37
C ARG A 147 11.85 -13.53 -23.50
N THR A 148 11.91 -14.21 -24.65
CA THR A 148 12.91 -15.24 -24.88
C THR A 148 14.32 -14.65 -25.00
N ALA A 149 14.48 -13.55 -25.72
CA ALA A 149 15.77 -12.88 -25.90
C ALA A 149 16.18 -12.06 -24.67
N LYS A 150 15.21 -11.41 -24.01
CA LYS A 150 15.42 -10.49 -22.88
C LYS A 150 15.18 -11.13 -21.51
N PHE A 151 15.25 -12.47 -21.42
CA PHE A 151 14.91 -13.20 -20.20
C PHE A 151 15.70 -12.78 -18.96
N ILE A 152 17.03 -12.63 -19.08
CA ILE A 152 17.87 -12.19 -17.96
C ILE A 152 17.41 -10.81 -17.46
N LEU A 153 17.20 -9.86 -18.38
CA LEU A 153 16.72 -8.53 -18.03
C LEU A 153 15.36 -8.58 -17.31
N ILE A 154 14.41 -9.36 -17.83
CA ILE A 154 13.10 -9.53 -17.18
C ILE A 154 13.27 -10.14 -15.79
N ALA A 155 14.07 -11.21 -15.64
CA ALA A 155 14.33 -11.84 -14.35
C ALA A 155 14.97 -10.88 -13.34
N THR A 156 15.92 -10.06 -13.77
CA THR A 156 16.50 -8.98 -12.95
C THR A 156 15.44 -7.97 -12.52
N LEU A 157 14.63 -7.46 -13.44
CA LEU A 157 13.56 -6.51 -13.13
C LEU A 157 12.55 -7.10 -12.14
N LEU A 158 12.17 -8.37 -12.30
CA LEU A 158 11.29 -9.08 -11.37
C LEU A 158 11.93 -9.27 -9.99
N GLY A 159 13.23 -9.57 -9.93
CA GLY A 159 13.97 -9.65 -8.66
C GLY A 159 14.11 -8.30 -7.96
N ILE A 160 14.23 -7.20 -8.70
CA ILE A 160 14.19 -5.85 -8.12
C ILE A 160 12.77 -5.55 -7.61
N ALA A 161 11.73 -5.88 -8.39
CA ALA A 161 10.35 -5.71 -7.97
C ALA A 161 10.03 -6.46 -6.66
N SER A 162 10.58 -7.67 -6.46
CA SER A 162 10.38 -8.43 -5.22
C SER A 162 10.99 -7.75 -3.99
N ASN A 163 11.97 -6.86 -4.16
CA ASN A 163 12.59 -6.08 -3.09
C ASN A 163 11.87 -4.75 -2.83
N SER A 164 10.62 -4.59 -3.28
CA SER A 164 9.76 -3.47 -2.89
C SER A 164 8.85 -3.84 -1.71
N HIS A 165 8.13 -4.96 -1.80
CA HIS A 165 7.18 -5.45 -0.80
C HIS A 165 6.87 -6.94 -1.02
N ALA A 166 6.46 -7.65 0.03
CA ALA A 166 5.98 -9.04 -0.02
C ALA A 166 4.93 -9.34 -1.12
N VAL A 167 3.97 -8.45 -1.37
CA VAL A 167 2.96 -8.66 -2.41
C VAL A 167 3.56 -8.61 -3.82
N PHE A 168 4.61 -7.81 -4.03
CA PHE A 168 5.34 -7.77 -5.30
C PHE A 168 6.31 -8.94 -5.45
N LEU A 169 6.85 -9.49 -4.36
CA LEU A 169 7.56 -10.79 -4.39
C LEU A 169 6.64 -11.89 -4.95
N ILE A 170 5.38 -11.94 -4.50
CA ILE A 170 4.39 -12.92 -4.99
C ILE A 170 4.08 -12.68 -6.46
N LEU A 171 3.78 -11.45 -6.87
CA LEU A 171 3.48 -11.10 -8.27
C LEU A 171 4.65 -11.42 -9.20
N ALA A 172 5.87 -11.04 -8.79
CA ALA A 172 7.10 -11.31 -9.53
C ALA A 172 7.36 -12.82 -9.67
N SER A 173 7.13 -13.59 -8.60
CA SER A 173 7.26 -15.04 -8.61
C SER A 173 6.24 -15.70 -9.53
N ALA A 174 4.97 -15.26 -9.50
CA ALA A 174 3.94 -15.76 -10.41
C ALA A 174 4.31 -15.46 -11.88
N MET A 175 4.85 -14.28 -12.18
CA MET A 175 5.29 -13.91 -13.52
C MET A 175 6.53 -14.70 -13.96
N MET A 176 7.48 -14.91 -13.05
CA MET A 176 8.65 -15.76 -13.32
C MET A 176 8.22 -17.20 -13.61
N PHE A 177 7.27 -17.74 -12.85
CA PHE A 177 6.71 -19.06 -13.11
C PHE A 177 6.04 -19.16 -14.48
N LEU A 178 5.23 -18.16 -14.87
CA LEU A 178 4.65 -18.08 -16.22
C LEU A 178 5.74 -18.16 -17.31
N LEU A 179 6.81 -17.37 -17.17
CA LEU A 179 7.91 -17.36 -18.14
C LEU A 179 8.64 -18.70 -18.24
N LEU A 180 8.79 -19.40 -17.10
CA LEU A 180 9.38 -20.74 -17.06
C LEU A 180 8.49 -21.79 -17.71
N LEU A 181 7.17 -21.75 -17.46
CA LEU A 181 6.21 -22.63 -18.13
C LEU A 181 6.23 -22.44 -19.65
N GLU A 182 6.24 -21.19 -20.13
CA GLU A 182 6.31 -20.91 -21.56
C GLU A 182 7.60 -21.45 -22.20
N ARG A 183 8.73 -21.33 -21.51
CA ARG A 183 10.01 -21.87 -21.98
C ARG A 183 10.05 -23.39 -21.96
N TYR A 184 9.49 -24.02 -20.92
CA TYR A 184 9.39 -25.47 -20.80
C TYR A 184 8.69 -26.06 -22.02
N GLU A 185 7.55 -25.48 -22.40
CA GLU A 185 6.73 -25.99 -23.51
C GLU A 185 7.35 -25.75 -24.90
N VAL A 186 8.09 -24.65 -25.11
CA VAL A 186 8.72 -24.33 -26.41
C VAL A 186 10.03 -25.09 -26.63
N GLU A 187 10.88 -25.15 -25.61
CA GLU A 187 12.28 -25.59 -25.75
C GLU A 187 12.55 -26.95 -25.05
N LYS A 188 11.51 -27.62 -24.51
CA LYS A 188 11.63 -28.86 -23.69
C LYS A 188 12.71 -28.75 -22.60
N LEU A 189 12.82 -27.59 -21.95
CA LEU A 189 13.90 -27.29 -21.00
C LEU A 189 15.31 -27.67 -21.53
N LYS A 190 15.66 -27.32 -22.77
CA LYS A 190 17.08 -27.07 -23.04
C LYS A 190 17.47 -25.83 -22.23
N LEU A 191 17.90 -26.07 -20.99
CA LEU A 191 18.30 -25.10 -19.98
C LEU A 191 19.46 -24.25 -20.50
N SER A 192 19.14 -23.29 -21.36
CA SER A 192 20.13 -22.39 -21.93
C SER A 192 20.88 -21.70 -20.78
N ARG A 193 22.16 -21.40 -20.96
CA ARG A 193 22.96 -20.65 -19.98
C ARG A 193 22.24 -19.37 -19.51
N LYS A 194 21.49 -18.72 -20.42
CA LYS A 194 20.69 -17.52 -20.12
C LYS A 194 19.54 -17.79 -19.15
N THR A 195 18.90 -18.95 -19.25
CA THR A 195 17.83 -19.38 -18.33
C THR A 195 18.38 -19.55 -16.93
N TRP A 196 19.51 -20.25 -16.77
CA TRP A 196 20.15 -20.45 -15.47
C TRP A 196 20.65 -19.14 -14.84
N ILE A 197 21.27 -18.26 -15.62
CA ILE A 197 21.69 -16.94 -15.14
C ILE A 197 20.48 -16.13 -14.65
N GLY A 198 19.40 -16.07 -15.44
CA GLY A 198 18.19 -15.35 -15.06
C GLY A 198 17.55 -15.92 -13.80
N LEU A 199 17.46 -17.25 -13.70
CA LEU A 199 16.97 -17.96 -12.51
C LEU A 199 17.82 -17.67 -11.28
N LEU A 200 19.14 -17.74 -11.40
CA LEU A 200 20.05 -17.45 -10.29
C LEU A 200 19.84 -16.02 -9.78
N ILE A 201 19.82 -15.03 -10.68
CA ILE A 201 19.60 -13.62 -10.32
C ILE A 201 18.26 -13.43 -9.62
N PHE A 202 17.17 -13.94 -10.21
CA PHE A 202 15.83 -13.80 -9.62
C PHE A 202 15.75 -14.47 -8.25
N THR A 203 16.22 -15.72 -8.14
CA THR A 203 16.18 -16.48 -6.89
C THR A 203 17.03 -15.82 -5.80
N THR A 204 18.23 -15.33 -6.12
CA THR A 204 19.05 -14.60 -5.16
C THR A 204 18.33 -13.35 -4.65
N LEU A 205 17.77 -12.54 -5.53
CA LEU A 205 17.04 -11.32 -5.13
C LEU A 205 15.73 -11.63 -4.38
N ALA A 206 15.05 -12.73 -4.72
CA ALA A 206 13.87 -13.20 -4.00
C ALA A 206 14.22 -13.70 -2.59
N ILE A 207 15.32 -14.45 -2.43
CA ILE A 207 15.83 -14.89 -1.12
C ILE A 207 16.22 -13.69 -0.26
N ILE A 208 16.94 -12.71 -0.83
CA ILE A 208 17.28 -11.46 -0.17
C ILE A 208 16.02 -10.73 0.32
N SER A 209 14.97 -10.68 -0.49
CA SER A 209 13.68 -10.11 -0.10
C SER A 209 13.03 -10.87 1.05
N ILE A 210 12.98 -12.21 0.97
CA ILE A 210 12.42 -13.07 2.03
C ILE A 210 13.13 -12.87 3.37
N ILE A 211 14.47 -12.83 3.36
CA ILE A 211 15.28 -12.63 4.58
C ILE A 211 14.92 -11.29 5.25
N GLN A 212 14.71 -10.23 4.45
CA GLN A 212 14.35 -8.91 4.97
C GLN A 212 12.90 -8.83 5.45
N ILE A 213 11.97 -9.52 4.77
CA ILE A 213 10.55 -9.52 5.10
C ILE A 213 10.27 -10.30 6.38
N ILE A 214 10.96 -11.41 6.64
CA ILE A 214 10.70 -12.24 7.83
C ILE A 214 11.27 -11.54 9.06
N PRO A 215 10.43 -10.96 9.95
CA PRO A 215 10.92 -10.29 11.16
C PRO A 215 11.53 -11.31 12.15
N PRO A 216 12.31 -10.85 13.14
CA PRO A 216 12.77 -11.69 14.25
C PRO A 216 11.63 -12.31 15.06
N THR A 217 11.92 -13.35 15.84
CA THR A 217 10.90 -14.11 16.60
C THR A 217 10.25 -13.34 17.74
N ASP A 218 10.91 -12.31 18.27
CA ASP A 218 10.42 -11.37 19.28
C ASP A 218 9.53 -10.24 18.69
N THR A 219 9.15 -10.37 17.42
CA THR A 219 8.26 -9.41 16.76
C THR A 219 6.84 -9.45 17.30
N SER A 220 6.22 -8.27 17.33
CA SER A 220 4.78 -8.11 17.58
C SER A 220 3.93 -8.18 16.32
N PHE A 221 4.54 -8.33 15.14
CA PHE A 221 3.86 -8.25 13.85
C PHE A 221 2.73 -9.29 13.71
N PHE A 222 2.99 -10.54 14.09
CA PHE A 222 2.03 -11.65 13.95
C PHE A 222 1.00 -11.73 15.09
N GLU A 223 1.12 -10.91 16.14
CA GLU A 223 0.17 -10.92 17.26
C GLU A 223 -1.23 -10.46 16.86
N ARG A 224 -1.30 -9.55 15.87
CA ARG A 224 -2.56 -9.02 15.31
C ARG A 224 -3.47 -10.11 14.71
N GLY A 225 -2.91 -11.29 14.42
CA GLY A 225 -3.59 -12.46 13.86
C GLY A 225 -3.88 -13.59 14.83
N LYS A 226 -3.42 -13.50 16.10
CA LYS A 226 -3.54 -14.57 17.10
C LYS A 226 -5.00 -14.84 17.50
N ASP A 227 -5.80 -13.79 17.66
CA ASP A 227 -7.20 -13.91 18.12
C ASP A 227 -8.19 -14.25 16.99
N ILE A 228 -7.72 -14.34 15.74
CA ILE A 228 -8.58 -14.64 14.59
C ILE A 228 -8.58 -16.15 14.34
N THR A 229 -9.75 -16.77 14.40
CA THR A 229 -9.89 -18.21 14.16
C THR A 229 -9.61 -18.58 12.70
N PHE A 230 -9.25 -19.83 12.44
CA PHE A 230 -8.99 -20.34 11.09
C PHE A 230 -10.14 -20.02 10.12
N LEU A 231 -11.39 -20.28 10.53
CA LEU A 231 -12.58 -20.01 9.71
C LEU A 231 -12.77 -18.52 9.40
N GLN A 232 -12.43 -17.64 10.34
CA GLN A 232 -12.49 -16.19 10.13
C GLN A 232 -11.38 -15.68 9.20
N LYS A 233 -10.29 -16.43 9.01
CA LYS A 233 -9.22 -16.10 8.06
C LYS A 233 -9.60 -16.40 6.60
N ILE A 234 -10.51 -17.35 6.35
CA ILE A 234 -10.92 -17.72 4.98
C ILE A 234 -11.57 -16.54 4.23
N PRO A 235 -12.58 -15.83 4.76
CA PRO A 235 -13.11 -14.64 4.06
C PRO A 235 -12.08 -13.53 3.90
N LYS A 236 -11.12 -13.41 4.83
CA LYS A 236 -10.02 -12.42 4.76
C LYS A 236 -9.00 -12.74 3.67
N SER A 237 -8.84 -13.99 3.27
CA SER A 237 -7.97 -14.39 2.15
C SER A 237 -8.67 -14.35 0.78
N LEU A 238 -10.00 -14.56 0.74
CA LEU A 238 -10.78 -14.55 -0.51
C LEU A 238 -11.30 -13.18 -0.93
N SER A 239 -11.80 -12.38 0.02
CA SER A 239 -12.35 -11.05 -0.27
C SER A 239 -11.39 -10.03 -0.92
N PRO A 240 -10.05 -10.08 -0.73
CA PRO A 240 -9.11 -9.17 -1.37
C PRO A 240 -9.23 -9.11 -2.88
N PHE A 241 -9.48 -10.23 -3.57
CA PHE A 241 -9.61 -10.23 -5.01
C PHE A 241 -10.85 -9.47 -5.46
N PHE A 242 -12.00 -9.71 -4.82
CA PHE A 242 -13.20 -8.93 -5.07
C PHE A 242 -12.99 -7.44 -4.79
N LYS A 243 -12.36 -7.09 -3.67
CA LYS A 243 -12.06 -5.69 -3.33
C LYS A 243 -11.06 -5.05 -4.29
N SER A 244 -10.26 -5.84 -5.01
CA SER A 244 -9.36 -5.34 -6.04
C SER A 244 -10.05 -5.00 -7.36
N ILE A 245 -11.20 -5.60 -7.65
CA ILE A 245 -11.99 -5.39 -8.87
C ILE A 245 -13.12 -4.38 -8.62
N PHE A 246 -13.85 -4.56 -7.53
CA PHE A 246 -15.00 -3.75 -7.14
C PHE A 246 -14.61 -2.81 -6.01
N LEU A 247 -13.59 -1.99 -6.26
CA LEU A 247 -13.11 -1.03 -5.29
C LEU A 247 -13.97 0.23 -5.32
N ILE A 248 -15.02 0.24 -4.51
CA ILE A 248 -15.90 1.39 -4.32
C ILE A 248 -15.83 1.79 -2.85
N PRO A 249 -15.10 2.87 -2.50
CA PRO A 249 -15.12 3.38 -1.14
C PRO A 249 -16.54 3.69 -0.69
N ASP A 250 -16.80 3.57 0.61
CA ASP A 250 -18.08 3.94 1.18
C ASP A 250 -18.20 5.46 1.24
N ILE A 251 -18.88 6.01 0.23
CA ILE A 251 -19.12 7.44 0.08
C ILE A 251 -20.06 8.02 1.15
N THR A 252 -20.72 7.18 1.95
CA THR A 252 -21.60 7.63 3.04
C THR A 252 -20.82 8.01 4.30
N GLN A 253 -19.55 7.61 4.39
CA GLN A 253 -18.69 7.88 5.55
C GLN A 253 -17.66 8.94 5.17
N HIS A 254 -17.51 9.95 6.04
CA HIS A 254 -16.39 10.89 5.94
C HIS A 254 -15.05 10.14 5.91
N SER A 255 -14.90 9.15 6.80
CA SER A 255 -13.71 8.31 6.86
C SER A 255 -13.75 7.15 5.85
N PHE A 256 -13.80 7.45 4.56
CA PHE A 256 -14.03 6.46 3.50
C PHE A 256 -12.81 5.57 3.21
N TRP A 257 -11.59 6.01 3.54
CA TRP A 257 -10.39 5.28 3.13
C TRP A 257 -10.29 3.90 3.77
N ASN A 258 -9.90 2.88 2.99
CA ASN A 258 -9.97 1.44 3.32
C ASN A 258 -11.37 0.84 3.52
N THR A 259 -12.44 1.59 3.27
CA THR A 259 -13.81 1.04 3.30
C THR A 259 -14.20 0.43 1.95
N ASN A 260 -15.29 -0.32 1.93
CA ASN A 260 -15.93 -0.77 0.70
C ASN A 260 -17.45 -0.75 0.91
N ILE A 261 -18.17 -0.06 0.03
CA ILE A 261 -19.61 0.19 0.20
C ILE A 261 -20.42 -1.11 0.34
N LEU A 262 -20.10 -2.14 -0.45
CA LEU A 262 -20.81 -3.42 -0.40
C LEU A 262 -20.52 -4.18 0.90
N VAL A 263 -19.27 -4.12 1.39
CA VAL A 263 -18.88 -4.76 2.65
C VAL A 263 -19.53 -4.06 3.85
N ASN A 264 -19.61 -2.73 3.82
CA ASN A 264 -20.23 -1.94 4.88
C ASN A 264 -21.75 -2.10 4.87
N TYR A 265 -22.38 -2.16 3.69
CA TYR A 265 -23.80 -2.40 3.55
C TYR A 265 -24.18 -3.80 4.07
N ASN A 266 -23.56 -4.86 3.54
CA ASN A 266 -23.83 -6.22 3.98
C ASN A 266 -22.67 -7.18 3.66
N LYS A 267 -22.03 -7.70 4.72
CA LYS A 267 -20.89 -8.62 4.61
C LYS A 267 -21.23 -9.93 3.88
N ASN A 268 -22.45 -10.45 4.01
CA ASN A 268 -22.86 -11.70 3.36
C ASN A 268 -23.03 -11.50 1.85
N ILE A 269 -23.65 -10.38 1.45
CA ILE A 269 -23.77 -10.01 0.03
C ILE A 269 -22.38 -9.83 -0.58
N ALA A 270 -21.50 -9.08 0.10
CA ALA A 270 -20.11 -8.92 -0.34
C ALA A 270 -19.35 -10.26 -0.41
N GLY A 271 -19.63 -11.20 0.49
CA GLY A 271 -19.10 -12.57 0.45
C GLY A 271 -19.54 -13.34 -0.80
N GLY A 272 -20.82 -13.22 -1.19
CA GLY A 272 -21.34 -13.78 -2.44
C GLY A 272 -20.61 -13.20 -3.66
N PHE A 273 -20.48 -11.87 -3.73
CA PHE A 273 -19.69 -11.21 -4.79
C PHE A 273 -18.22 -11.63 -4.77
N ALA A 274 -17.63 -11.88 -3.60
CA ALA A 274 -16.27 -12.39 -3.49
C ALA A 274 -16.09 -13.73 -4.19
N ILE A 275 -17.00 -14.67 -3.96
CA ILE A 275 -16.97 -15.98 -4.63
C ILE A 275 -17.19 -15.83 -6.14
N VAL A 276 -18.20 -15.06 -6.55
CA VAL A 276 -18.52 -14.84 -7.97
C VAL A 276 -17.35 -14.17 -8.70
N SER A 277 -16.63 -13.26 -8.05
CA SER A 277 -15.49 -12.57 -8.66
C SER A 277 -14.38 -13.54 -9.11
N LEU A 278 -14.21 -14.68 -8.45
CA LEU A 278 -13.20 -15.70 -8.81
C LEU A 278 -13.45 -16.35 -10.18
N VAL A 279 -14.64 -16.17 -10.75
CA VAL A 279 -14.98 -16.61 -12.11
C VAL A 279 -14.45 -15.65 -13.18
N ILE A 280 -14.15 -14.39 -12.82
CA ILE A 280 -13.69 -13.35 -13.77
C ILE A 280 -12.40 -13.75 -14.50
N PRO A 281 -11.32 -14.24 -13.84
CA PRO A 281 -10.13 -14.72 -14.55
C PRO A 281 -10.43 -15.82 -15.57
N TYR A 282 -11.34 -16.74 -15.25
CA TYR A 282 -11.79 -17.76 -16.19
C TYR A 282 -12.45 -17.14 -17.42
N LEU A 283 -13.43 -16.24 -17.24
CA LEU A 283 -14.12 -15.58 -18.36
C LEU A 283 -13.17 -14.81 -19.28
N LEU A 284 -12.17 -14.14 -18.70
CA LEU A 284 -11.20 -13.35 -19.45
C LEU A 284 -10.14 -14.20 -20.16
N PHE A 285 -9.70 -15.30 -19.55
CA PHE A 285 -8.50 -16.03 -19.98
C PHE A 285 -8.69 -17.53 -20.27
N TYR A 286 -9.93 -18.05 -20.35
CA TYR A 286 -10.19 -19.48 -20.62
C TYR A 286 -9.46 -20.04 -21.86
N LYS A 287 -9.22 -19.19 -22.88
CA LYS A 287 -8.49 -19.54 -24.10
C LYS A 287 -6.98 -19.62 -23.92
N ASN A 288 -6.43 -18.91 -22.94
CA ASN A 288 -5.01 -18.90 -22.63
C ASN A 288 -4.77 -19.42 -21.22
N LYS A 289 -4.76 -20.76 -21.10
CA LYS A 289 -4.60 -21.47 -19.81
C LYS A 289 -3.37 -21.00 -19.02
N ARG A 290 -2.27 -20.64 -19.69
CA ARG A 290 -1.03 -20.17 -19.03
C ARG A 290 -1.28 -18.87 -18.28
N ILE A 291 -1.91 -17.89 -18.94
CA ILE A 291 -2.27 -16.60 -18.32
C ILE A 291 -3.33 -16.79 -17.24
N MET A 292 -4.31 -17.67 -17.48
CA MET A 292 -5.31 -18.01 -16.47
C MET A 292 -4.66 -18.56 -15.19
N TRP A 293 -3.72 -19.51 -15.31
CA TRP A 293 -2.98 -20.05 -14.18
C TRP A 293 -2.08 -19.01 -13.51
N TYR A 294 -1.43 -18.13 -14.27
CA TYR A 294 -0.69 -16.99 -13.73
C TYR A 294 -1.56 -16.14 -12.79
N VAL A 295 -2.78 -15.81 -13.21
CA VAL A 295 -3.72 -15.04 -12.38
C VAL A 295 -4.15 -15.83 -11.15
N TYR A 296 -4.56 -17.10 -11.29
CA TYR A 296 -4.99 -17.89 -10.13
C TYR A 296 -3.86 -18.14 -9.13
N ILE A 297 -2.64 -18.40 -9.58
CA ILE A 297 -1.46 -18.55 -8.71
C ILE A 297 -1.19 -17.25 -7.94
N GLY A 298 -1.29 -16.09 -8.61
CA GLY A 298 -1.14 -14.80 -7.94
C GLY A 298 -2.25 -14.54 -6.92
N ILE A 299 -3.51 -14.84 -7.25
CA ILE A 299 -4.65 -14.74 -6.32
C ILE A 299 -4.43 -15.61 -5.09
N ILE A 300 -4.06 -16.88 -5.29
CA ILE A 300 -3.81 -17.82 -4.20
C ILE A 300 -2.62 -17.36 -3.35
N GLY A 301 -1.51 -16.96 -3.97
CA GLY A 301 -0.31 -16.51 -3.27
C GLY A 301 -0.59 -15.29 -2.38
N VAL A 302 -1.27 -14.27 -2.91
CA VAL A 302 -1.67 -13.09 -2.12
C VAL A 302 -2.72 -13.46 -1.07
N GLY A 303 -3.64 -14.37 -1.37
CA GLY A 303 -4.59 -14.91 -0.39
C GLY A 303 -3.91 -15.59 0.79
N VAL A 304 -2.87 -16.40 0.53
CA VAL A 304 -2.03 -17.02 1.58
C VAL A 304 -1.31 -15.95 2.40
N PHE A 305 -0.78 -14.91 1.76
CA PHE A 305 -0.18 -13.78 2.48
C PHE A 305 -1.16 -13.12 3.45
N PHE A 306 -2.41 -12.85 3.04
CA PHE A 306 -3.43 -12.30 3.93
C PHE A 306 -3.86 -13.29 5.02
N PHE A 307 -3.92 -14.58 4.70
CA PHE A 307 -4.23 -15.63 5.65
C PHE A 307 -3.20 -15.68 6.80
N ILE A 308 -1.92 -15.58 6.49
CA ILE A 308 -0.81 -15.64 7.46
C ILE A 308 -0.66 -14.31 8.21
N SER A 309 -0.58 -13.19 7.47
CA SER A 309 -0.27 -11.88 8.05
C SER A 309 -1.46 -11.22 8.77
N ALA A 310 -2.69 -11.66 8.47
CA ALA A 310 -3.94 -11.02 8.90
C ALA A 310 -4.05 -9.53 8.53
N LEU A 311 -3.21 -9.03 7.62
CA LEU A 311 -3.29 -7.68 7.09
C LEU A 311 -4.56 -7.52 6.23
N ASN A 312 -5.12 -6.31 6.19
CA ASN A 312 -6.32 -6.06 5.38
C ASN A 312 -6.45 -4.55 5.10
N ALA A 313 -6.00 -4.10 3.93
CA ALA A 313 -6.05 -2.69 3.53
C ALA A 313 -6.05 -2.57 1.99
N ALA A 314 -6.61 -1.49 1.47
CA ALA A 314 -6.79 -1.21 0.05
C ALA A 314 -5.48 -1.33 -0.73
N ARG A 315 -4.39 -0.70 -0.26
CA ARG A 315 -3.03 -0.80 -0.83
C ARG A 315 -2.54 -2.21 -1.14
N TYR A 316 -2.97 -3.24 -0.42
CA TYR A 316 -2.55 -4.60 -0.71
C TYR A 316 -3.38 -5.24 -1.83
N TYR A 317 -4.66 -4.86 -1.95
CA TYR A 317 -5.56 -5.39 -2.99
C TYR A 317 -5.14 -4.90 -4.38
N GLY A 318 -4.54 -3.71 -4.48
CA GLY A 318 -4.11 -3.17 -5.77
C GLY A 318 -3.07 -4.05 -6.49
N ALA A 319 -2.30 -4.88 -5.77
CA ALA A 319 -1.42 -5.87 -6.39
C ALA A 319 -2.21 -6.91 -7.21
N LEU A 320 -3.41 -7.32 -6.74
CA LEU A 320 -4.29 -8.23 -7.47
C LEU A 320 -4.96 -7.55 -8.67
N TYR A 321 -5.24 -6.26 -8.57
CA TYR A 321 -5.68 -5.47 -9.71
C TYR A 321 -4.58 -5.36 -10.77
N LEU A 322 -3.35 -5.06 -10.37
CA LEU A 322 -2.18 -5.04 -11.26
C LEU A 322 -1.92 -6.40 -11.89
N LEU A 323 -2.09 -7.51 -11.16
CA LEU A 323 -2.01 -8.88 -11.70
C LEU A 323 -2.99 -9.10 -12.86
N LEU A 324 -4.21 -8.57 -12.75
CA LEU A 324 -5.20 -8.66 -13.81
C LEU A 324 -4.80 -7.81 -15.03
N ILE A 325 -4.28 -6.60 -14.79
CA ILE A 325 -3.83 -5.69 -15.85
C ILE A 325 -2.60 -6.25 -16.60
N THR A 326 -1.63 -6.84 -15.89
CA THR A 326 -0.48 -7.50 -16.52
C THR A 326 -0.90 -8.77 -17.28
N ALA A 327 -1.87 -9.52 -16.78
CA ALA A 327 -2.45 -10.66 -17.50
C ALA A 327 -3.13 -10.22 -18.81
N LEU A 328 -3.91 -9.14 -18.78
CA LEU A 328 -4.48 -8.52 -19.99
C LEU A 328 -3.38 -8.05 -20.96
N TRP A 329 -2.28 -7.50 -20.43
CA TRP A 329 -1.13 -7.07 -21.24
C TRP A 329 -0.51 -8.28 -21.95
N PHE A 330 -0.21 -9.36 -21.23
CA PHE A 330 0.40 -10.57 -21.81
C PHE A 330 -0.52 -11.25 -22.83
N ASN A 331 -1.83 -11.22 -22.62
CA ASN A 331 -2.81 -11.86 -23.50
C ASN A 331 -2.89 -11.22 -24.90
N ASN A 332 -2.34 -10.01 -25.07
CA ASN A 332 -2.23 -9.35 -26.38
C ASN A 332 -1.09 -9.90 -27.25
N TYR A 333 -0.15 -10.64 -26.68
CA TYR A 333 0.97 -11.21 -27.43
C TYR A 333 0.71 -12.66 -27.78
N LYS A 334 1.04 -13.05 -29.03
CA LYS A 334 0.90 -14.44 -29.48
C LYS A 334 1.84 -15.35 -28.68
N ASN A 335 1.36 -16.56 -28.38
CA ASN A 335 2.21 -17.62 -27.85
C ASN A 335 3.24 -18.01 -28.93
N PRO A 336 4.53 -18.17 -28.57
CA PRO A 336 5.58 -18.61 -29.50
C PRO A 336 5.27 -19.97 -30.17
N THR A 337 4.36 -20.75 -29.57
CA THR A 337 3.96 -22.09 -30.00
C THR A 337 2.82 -22.11 -31.02
N SER A 338 2.38 -20.99 -31.62
CA SER A 338 1.21 -21.01 -32.54
C SER A 338 1.42 -21.77 -33.86
N ASN A 339 2.58 -22.38 -34.08
CA ASN A 339 2.86 -23.27 -35.22
C ASN A 339 2.96 -24.76 -34.83
N ALA A 340 2.75 -25.12 -33.56
CA ALA A 340 2.61 -26.52 -33.17
C ALA A 340 1.14 -26.95 -33.37
N PRO A 341 0.87 -28.07 -34.07
CA PRO A 341 -0.49 -28.54 -34.25
C PRO A 341 -1.12 -28.80 -32.87
N ILE A 342 -2.38 -28.41 -32.72
CA ILE A 342 -3.22 -28.47 -31.51
C ILE A 342 -3.44 -29.93 -30.99
N TYR A 343 -2.73 -30.91 -31.54
CA TYR A 343 -2.85 -32.33 -31.23
C TYR A 343 -1.69 -32.81 -30.35
N ALA A 344 -1.75 -32.53 -29.05
CA ALA A 344 -0.99 -33.31 -28.06
C ALA A 344 -1.65 -33.44 -26.67
N PHE A 345 -2.72 -32.69 -26.38
CA PHE A 345 -3.52 -32.88 -25.16
C PHE A 345 -5.04 -32.84 -25.39
N ALA A 346 -5.49 -33.24 -26.60
CA ALA A 346 -6.90 -33.43 -26.92
C ALA A 346 -7.36 -34.86 -26.58
N LYS A 347 -7.25 -35.25 -25.31
CA LYS A 347 -8.09 -36.31 -24.74
C LYS A 347 -8.37 -36.03 -23.26
N ALA A 348 -8.70 -34.78 -22.95
CA ALA A 348 -9.38 -34.43 -21.71
C ALA A 348 -10.83 -34.03 -22.06
N LYS A 349 -11.78 -34.79 -21.49
CA LYS A 349 -13.23 -34.61 -21.56
C LYS A 349 -13.64 -33.13 -21.45
N LYS A 350 -14.71 -32.79 -22.18
CA LYS A 350 -15.47 -31.53 -22.16
C LYS A 350 -15.20 -30.66 -20.92
N SER A 351 -14.60 -29.49 -21.15
CA SER A 351 -14.52 -28.40 -20.17
C SER A 351 -15.89 -28.14 -19.57
N PHE A 352 -15.95 -28.02 -18.23
CA PHE A 352 -17.15 -28.07 -17.39
C PHE A 352 -18.21 -26.98 -17.68
N LEU A 353 -17.88 -25.88 -18.37
CA LEU A 353 -18.85 -24.91 -18.92
C LEU A 353 -18.28 -24.25 -20.18
N GLN A 354 -18.72 -24.64 -21.37
CA GLN A 354 -18.40 -23.91 -22.59
C GLN A 354 -19.45 -22.83 -22.83
N LEU A 355 -19.21 -21.61 -22.31
CA LEU A 355 -20.01 -20.46 -22.71
C LEU A 355 -19.81 -20.18 -24.21
N PRO A 356 -20.88 -19.89 -24.98
CA PRO A 356 -20.77 -19.56 -26.40
C PRO A 356 -19.78 -18.42 -26.64
N GLU A 357 -18.88 -18.58 -27.62
CA GLU A 357 -17.84 -17.60 -27.93
C GLU A 357 -18.41 -16.20 -28.25
N ASN A 358 -19.60 -16.16 -28.86
CA ASN A 358 -20.30 -14.91 -29.19
C ASN A 358 -20.72 -14.13 -27.93
N ILE A 359 -21.03 -14.84 -26.84
CA ILE A 359 -21.39 -14.23 -25.56
C ILE A 359 -20.14 -13.66 -24.89
N LEU A 360 -19.05 -14.42 -24.83
CA LEU A 360 -17.79 -13.98 -24.22
C LEU A 360 -17.16 -12.77 -24.94
N LYS A 361 -17.28 -12.69 -26.27
CA LYS A 361 -16.87 -11.50 -27.04
C LYS A 361 -17.62 -10.23 -26.66
N LYS A 362 -18.88 -10.34 -26.23
CA LYS A 362 -19.69 -9.21 -25.75
C LYS A 362 -19.40 -8.89 -24.27
N ILE A 363 -19.26 -9.91 -23.43
CA ILE A 363 -19.07 -9.75 -21.98
C ILE A 363 -17.68 -9.21 -21.63
N ASN A 364 -16.60 -9.71 -22.27
CA ASN A 364 -15.23 -9.36 -21.85
C ASN A 364 -14.93 -7.85 -21.91
N PRO A 365 -15.26 -7.11 -22.98
CA PRO A 365 -15.10 -5.66 -23.00
C PRO A 365 -15.91 -4.97 -21.90
N ILE A 366 -17.15 -5.40 -21.67
CA ILE A 366 -18.01 -4.82 -20.62
C ILE A 366 -17.36 -5.02 -19.25
N LEU A 367 -16.90 -6.23 -18.92
CA LEU A 367 -16.21 -6.52 -17.65
C LEU A 367 -14.95 -5.67 -17.46
N ILE A 368 -14.12 -5.57 -18.50
CA ILE A 368 -12.87 -4.79 -18.44
C ILE A 368 -13.18 -3.31 -18.24
N TYR A 369 -14.00 -2.70 -19.11
CA TYR A 369 -14.25 -1.26 -19.07
C TYR A 369 -15.13 -0.84 -17.90
N SER A 370 -16.05 -1.69 -17.42
CA SER A 370 -16.78 -1.41 -16.17
C SER A 370 -15.84 -1.42 -14.96
N THR A 371 -14.93 -2.40 -14.87
CA THR A 371 -13.91 -2.42 -13.81
C THR A 371 -13.04 -1.17 -13.89
N LEU A 372 -12.49 -0.83 -15.05
CA LEU A 372 -11.69 0.39 -15.25
C LEU A 372 -12.47 1.67 -14.91
N GLY A 373 -13.73 1.75 -15.32
CA GLY A 373 -14.62 2.89 -15.04
C GLY A 373 -14.89 3.04 -13.54
N LEU A 374 -15.14 1.94 -12.84
CA LEU A 374 -15.28 1.95 -11.37
C LEU A 374 -14.01 2.46 -10.70
N HIS A 375 -12.84 1.97 -11.11
CA HIS A 375 -11.57 2.47 -10.58
C HIS A 375 -11.35 3.95 -10.88
N PHE A 376 -11.67 4.41 -12.09
CA PHE A 376 -11.58 5.82 -12.46
C PHE A 376 -12.46 6.69 -11.55
N ILE A 377 -13.74 6.33 -11.40
CA ILE A 377 -14.69 7.07 -10.53
C ILE A 377 -14.19 7.09 -9.07
N SER A 378 -13.83 5.92 -8.53
CA SER A 378 -13.31 5.82 -7.16
C SER A 378 -12.02 6.61 -6.96
N GLY A 379 -11.15 6.66 -7.98
CA GLY A 379 -9.89 7.41 -7.94
C GLY A 379 -10.11 8.92 -7.97
N MET A 380 -10.98 9.40 -8.85
CA MET A 380 -11.37 10.81 -8.88
C MET A 380 -12.03 11.24 -7.57
N TYR A 381 -12.93 10.40 -7.03
CA TYR A 381 -13.54 10.65 -5.72
C TYR A 381 -12.50 10.76 -4.62
N ALA A 382 -11.63 9.76 -4.48
CA ALA A 382 -10.65 9.72 -3.40
C ALA A 382 -9.64 10.87 -3.49
N TYR A 383 -9.14 11.16 -4.69
CA TYR A 383 -8.24 12.30 -4.95
C TYR A 383 -8.91 13.64 -4.63
N THR A 384 -10.16 13.83 -5.03
CA THR A 384 -10.90 15.07 -4.76
C THR A 384 -11.16 15.25 -3.26
N MET A 385 -11.55 14.18 -2.56
CA MET A 385 -11.77 14.23 -1.12
C MET A 385 -10.49 14.58 -0.36
N ASP A 386 -9.34 14.06 -0.79
CA ASP A 386 -8.03 14.34 -0.20
C ASP A 386 -7.49 15.75 -0.49
N ILE A 387 -8.08 16.46 -1.45
CA ILE A 387 -7.84 17.90 -1.65
C ILE A 387 -8.73 18.74 -0.74
N ILE A 388 -9.97 18.31 -0.52
CA ILE A 388 -10.99 19.09 0.22
C ILE A 388 -10.84 18.89 1.73
N HIS A 389 -10.51 17.67 2.16
CA HIS A 389 -10.44 17.27 3.55
C HIS A 389 -9.02 16.79 3.89
N PRO A 390 -8.52 17.11 5.09
CA PRO A 390 -7.20 16.65 5.50
C PRO A 390 -7.15 15.12 5.56
N PHE A 391 -6.08 14.53 5.02
CA PHE A 391 -5.88 13.09 5.15
C PHE A 391 -5.71 12.71 6.62
N THR A 392 -4.95 13.54 7.34
CA THR A 392 -4.82 13.57 8.81
C THR A 392 -4.68 15.00 9.27
N THR A 393 -5.05 15.30 10.52
CA THR A 393 -4.90 16.65 11.09
C THR A 393 -3.52 16.89 11.73
N ALA A 394 -2.52 16.05 11.42
CA ALA A 394 -1.18 16.12 12.01
C ALA A 394 -0.45 17.41 11.63
N LYS A 395 -0.56 17.85 10.37
CA LYS A 395 0.05 19.10 9.88
C LYS A 395 -0.55 20.33 10.55
N GLN A 396 -1.88 20.37 10.66
CA GLN A 396 -2.62 21.43 11.36
C GLN A 396 -2.24 21.48 12.85
N SER A 397 -2.15 20.31 13.49
CA SER A 397 -1.72 20.20 14.89
C SER A 397 -0.30 20.71 15.09
N ALA A 398 0.63 20.35 14.19
CA ALA A 398 2.00 20.84 14.24
C ALA A 398 2.07 22.37 14.09
N GLN A 399 1.27 22.94 13.19
CA GLN A 399 1.19 24.39 12.99
C GLN A 399 0.65 25.10 14.23
N TYR A 400 -0.44 24.60 14.82
CA TYR A 400 -1.00 25.13 16.07
C TYR A 400 0.03 25.14 17.21
N LEU A 401 0.80 24.06 17.36
CA LEU A 401 1.84 24.00 18.40
C LEU A 401 2.96 25.01 18.18
N LYS A 402 3.32 25.31 16.92
CA LYS A 402 4.30 26.35 16.58
C LYS A 402 3.73 27.74 16.86
N ASP A 403 2.53 28.03 16.39
CA ASP A 403 1.90 29.36 16.51
C ASP A 403 1.62 29.77 17.96
N ASN A 404 1.32 28.80 18.83
CA ASN A 404 1.01 29.03 20.25
C ASN A 404 2.22 28.80 21.18
N GLN A 405 3.45 28.73 20.64
CA GLN A 405 4.69 28.53 21.42
C GLN A 405 4.64 27.29 22.34
N HIS A 406 3.92 26.26 21.92
CA HIS A 406 3.85 24.97 22.62
C HIS A 406 4.88 23.98 22.09
N ILE A 407 5.53 24.30 20.96
CA ILE A 407 6.51 23.44 20.31
C ILE A 407 7.75 23.17 21.17
N ASP A 408 8.10 24.02 22.13
CA ASP A 408 9.26 23.81 23.01
C ASP A 408 8.92 22.96 24.24
N LYS A 409 7.63 22.83 24.56
CA LYS A 409 7.17 21.94 25.64
C LYS A 409 7.42 20.47 25.28
N ILE A 410 7.43 19.63 26.30
CA ILE A 410 7.39 18.17 26.09
C ILE A 410 6.04 17.83 25.46
N ILE A 411 6.10 17.14 24.33
CA ILE A 411 4.92 16.61 23.64
C ILE A 411 4.87 15.10 23.92
N ALA A 412 3.76 14.66 24.47
CA ALA A 412 3.47 13.27 24.78
C ALA A 412 2.27 12.77 23.98
N SER A 413 2.24 11.47 23.70
CA SER A 413 1.11 10.80 23.07
C SER A 413 1.00 9.35 23.53
N THR A 414 -0.12 8.70 23.25
CA THR A 414 -0.40 7.34 23.72
C THR A 414 0.51 6.30 23.10
N ALA A 415 0.75 6.40 21.79
CA ALA A 415 1.47 5.40 21.03
C ALA A 415 1.93 5.96 19.68
N CYS A 416 2.36 5.04 18.82
CA CYS A 416 2.97 5.33 17.54
C CYS A 416 2.11 6.11 16.54
N ASN A 417 0.80 6.23 16.76
CA ASN A 417 -0.03 6.93 15.80
C ASN A 417 0.32 8.42 15.62
N SER A 418 0.96 9.03 16.63
CA SER A 418 1.47 10.40 16.56
C SER A 418 2.81 10.53 15.81
N THR A 419 3.31 9.47 15.20
CA THR A 419 4.48 9.52 14.31
C THR A 419 4.28 10.50 13.15
N ALA A 420 3.05 10.64 12.63
CA ALA A 420 2.74 11.67 11.62
C ALA A 420 3.03 13.09 12.14
N LEU A 421 2.64 13.38 13.38
CA LEU A 421 2.92 14.66 14.03
C LEU A 421 4.44 14.88 14.18
N SER A 422 5.19 13.86 14.62
CA SER A 422 6.66 13.92 14.79
C SER A 422 7.41 14.32 13.51
N ALA A 423 6.89 13.95 12.34
CA ALA A 423 7.46 14.34 11.05
C ALA A 423 7.39 15.86 10.80
N TYR A 424 6.32 16.52 11.25
CA TYR A 424 6.11 17.96 11.03
C TYR A 424 6.71 18.87 12.12
N ILE A 425 6.83 18.36 13.35
CA ILE A 425 7.44 19.09 14.47
C ILE A 425 8.95 18.88 14.57
N GLU A 426 9.52 17.98 13.76
CA GLU A 426 10.96 17.73 13.66
C GLU A 426 11.63 17.29 14.97
N LYS A 427 10.86 16.71 15.90
CA LYS A 427 11.37 16.21 17.18
C LYS A 427 10.65 14.93 17.62
N PRO A 428 11.30 14.09 18.46
CA PRO A 428 10.65 12.90 19.00
C PRO A 428 9.53 13.27 19.98
N ILE A 429 8.54 12.39 20.07
CA ILE A 429 7.38 12.50 20.97
C ILE A 429 7.54 11.48 22.09
N PHE A 430 7.17 11.86 23.31
CA PHE A 430 7.15 10.92 24.42
C PHE A 430 5.95 9.98 24.31
N PHE A 431 6.18 8.69 24.07
CA PHE A 431 5.11 7.71 23.99
C PHE A 431 4.83 7.12 25.37
N THR A 432 3.62 7.33 25.90
CA THR A 432 3.21 6.82 27.22
C THR A 432 3.11 5.29 27.23
N SER A 433 2.89 4.67 26.07
CA SER A 433 2.97 3.21 25.88
C SER A 433 4.33 2.61 26.23
N THR A 434 5.41 3.38 26.02
CA THR A 434 6.78 2.86 26.08
C THR A 434 7.65 3.62 27.06
N ASN A 435 7.14 4.70 27.66
CA ASN A 435 7.86 5.61 28.55
C ASN A 435 9.17 6.13 27.94
N ASN A 436 9.17 6.42 26.64
CA ASN A 436 10.36 6.87 25.94
C ASN A 436 10.06 7.89 24.84
N PHE A 437 11.05 8.71 24.50
CA PHE A 437 11.03 9.59 23.35
C PHE A 437 11.29 8.79 22.08
N GLU A 438 10.32 8.80 21.17
CA GLU A 438 10.35 8.06 19.92
C GLU A 438 9.75 8.94 18.81
N SER A 439 10.28 8.81 17.59
CA SER A 439 9.72 9.46 16.40
C SER A 439 8.90 8.48 15.56
N PHE A 440 9.32 7.22 15.49
CA PHE A 440 8.70 6.17 14.69
C PHE A 440 8.33 4.93 15.54
N CYS A 441 7.40 4.12 15.03
CA CYS A 441 6.96 2.85 15.62
C CYS A 441 8.09 1.84 15.84
N LYS A 442 8.19 1.22 17.02
CA LYS A 442 9.06 0.05 17.25
C LYS A 442 8.22 -1.24 17.37
N PHE A 443 8.58 -2.28 16.60
CA PHE A 443 7.80 -3.52 16.50
C PHE A 443 8.38 -4.71 17.29
N ASN A 444 9.45 -4.51 18.05
CA ASN A 444 10.10 -5.52 18.91
C ASN A 444 9.54 -5.56 20.36
N ARG A 445 8.25 -5.22 20.54
CA ARG A 445 7.61 -5.09 21.85
C ARG A 445 6.17 -5.60 21.81
N PRO A 446 5.67 -6.27 22.86
CA PRO A 446 4.34 -6.86 22.88
C PRO A 446 3.23 -5.84 22.58
N VAL A 447 2.16 -6.28 21.89
CA VAL A 447 1.04 -5.41 21.51
C VAL A 447 0.33 -4.81 22.72
N SER A 448 0.36 -5.46 23.89
CA SER A 448 -0.24 -4.96 25.15
C SER A 448 0.33 -3.62 25.60
N LEU A 449 1.58 -3.29 25.24
CA LEU A 449 2.16 -1.98 25.52
C LEU A 449 1.64 -0.90 24.55
N LYS A 450 1.15 -1.26 23.36
CA LYS A 450 0.75 -0.30 22.31
C LYS A 450 -0.57 0.43 22.59
N SER A 451 -1.33 0.00 23.59
CA SER A 451 -2.55 0.67 24.03
C SER A 451 -2.49 0.94 25.53
N ALA A 452 -1.76 1.99 25.92
CA ALA A 452 -1.90 2.53 27.26
C ALA A 452 -3.33 3.10 27.39
N GLY A 453 -4.15 2.49 28.24
CA GLY A 453 -5.43 3.08 28.64
C GLY A 453 -5.22 4.45 29.29
N VAL A 454 -6.30 5.21 29.45
CA VAL A 454 -6.32 6.55 30.05
C VAL A 454 -5.49 6.61 31.35
N VAL A 455 -5.75 5.67 32.26
CA VAL A 455 -5.06 5.57 33.57
C VAL A 455 -3.55 5.36 33.42
N ASN A 456 -3.11 4.47 32.52
CA ASN A 456 -1.69 4.20 32.33
C ASN A 456 -0.98 5.37 31.67
N SER A 457 -1.65 6.08 30.75
CA SER A 457 -1.11 7.29 30.14
C SER A 457 -0.93 8.41 31.15
N ILE A 458 -1.92 8.63 32.03
CA ILE A 458 -1.81 9.62 33.11
C ILE A 458 -0.65 9.28 34.06
N LYS A 459 -0.51 8.02 34.49
CA LYS A 459 0.60 7.58 35.35
C LYS A 459 1.97 7.80 34.71
N SER A 460 2.09 7.51 33.42
CA SER A 460 3.32 7.76 32.65
C SER A 460 3.66 9.26 32.61
N ILE A 461 2.67 10.11 32.34
CA ILE A 461 2.83 11.57 32.29
C ILE A 461 3.17 12.13 33.68
N GLN A 462 2.58 11.60 34.76
CA GLN A 462 2.93 11.97 36.14
C GLN A 462 4.41 11.71 36.45
N GLN A 463 4.93 10.54 36.05
CA GLN A 463 6.33 10.20 36.25
C GLN A 463 7.26 11.15 35.49
N LEU A 464 6.83 11.62 34.31
CA LEU A 464 7.56 12.59 33.52
C LEU A 464 7.54 13.98 34.17
N HIS A 465 6.39 14.40 34.69
CA HIS A 465 6.18 15.71 35.31
C HIS A 465 7.02 15.92 36.58
N LYS A 466 7.23 14.85 37.37
CA LYS A 466 8.09 14.84 38.57
C LYS A 466 9.57 15.22 38.32
N LYS A 467 10.01 15.34 37.06
CA LYS A 467 11.38 15.76 36.68
C LYS A 467 11.51 17.27 36.40
N ASN A 468 10.75 18.13 37.08
CA ASN A 468 10.78 19.60 36.95
C ASN A 468 10.24 20.18 35.63
N THR A 469 9.21 19.58 35.02
CA THR A 469 8.60 20.14 33.80
C THR A 469 7.28 20.84 34.13
N PRO A 470 7.09 22.15 33.90
CA PRO A 470 5.91 22.89 34.38
C PRO A 470 4.59 22.45 33.71
N SER A 471 4.61 22.14 32.42
CA SER A 471 3.45 21.64 31.67
C SER A 471 3.87 20.74 30.50
N ILE A 472 3.02 19.76 30.20
CA ILE A 472 3.21 18.79 29.12
C ILE A 472 2.04 18.91 28.15
N ILE A 473 2.35 18.93 26.86
CA ILE A 473 1.33 18.87 25.81
C ILE A 473 1.04 17.41 25.52
N PHE A 474 -0.21 17.00 25.66
CA PHE A 474 -0.64 15.64 25.40
C PHE A 474 -1.56 15.59 24.19
N VAL A 475 -1.19 14.79 23.19
CA VAL A 475 -1.92 14.68 21.93
C VAL A 475 -2.50 13.29 21.77
N THR A 476 -3.79 13.20 21.49
CA THR A 476 -4.52 11.94 21.29
C THR A 476 -5.35 11.95 20.01
N GLU A 477 -5.63 10.76 19.46
CA GLU A 477 -6.43 10.64 18.22
C GLU A 477 -7.94 10.66 18.45
N LYS A 478 -8.33 10.47 19.71
CA LYS A 478 -9.70 10.40 20.18
C LYS A 478 -9.83 11.27 21.41
N PRO A 479 -11.05 11.75 21.72
CA PRO A 479 -11.29 12.46 22.95
C PRO A 479 -10.79 11.62 24.13
N PHE A 480 -9.92 12.21 24.95
CA PHE A 480 -9.39 11.57 26.14
C PHE A 480 -10.42 11.59 27.29
N PHE A 481 -11.31 12.58 27.27
CA PHE A 481 -12.47 12.76 28.15
C PHE A 481 -13.71 13.18 27.34
N ASP A 482 -14.87 13.21 27.99
CA ASP A 482 -16.11 13.75 27.44
C ASP A 482 -16.00 15.28 27.30
N ILE A 483 -15.73 15.73 26.08
CA ILE A 483 -15.48 17.14 25.73
C ILE A 483 -16.75 18.00 25.65
N GLU A 484 -17.95 17.40 25.61
CA GLU A 484 -19.21 18.15 25.53
C GLU A 484 -19.58 18.79 26.88
N LYS A 485 -19.03 18.28 27.97
CA LYS A 485 -19.41 18.70 29.33
C LYS A 485 -18.43 19.67 29.97
N ASN A 486 -17.13 19.56 29.66
CA ASN A 486 -16.06 20.32 30.31
C ASN A 486 -14.87 20.48 29.35
N ASN A 487 -14.14 21.59 29.47
CA ASN A 487 -12.83 21.79 28.81
C ASN A 487 -11.65 21.67 29.78
N VAL A 488 -11.92 21.53 31.08
CA VAL A 488 -10.91 21.39 32.14
C VAL A 488 -11.32 20.25 33.06
N TRP A 489 -10.38 19.36 33.35
CA TRP A 489 -10.54 18.27 34.31
C TRP A 489 -9.45 18.36 35.37
N ILE A 490 -9.87 18.42 36.64
CA ILE A 490 -8.97 18.41 37.79
C ILE A 490 -9.04 17.01 38.39
N LEU A 491 -7.91 16.32 38.35
CA LEU A 491 -7.74 14.99 38.91
C LEU A 491 -7.10 15.15 40.29
N HIS A 492 -7.93 15.37 41.31
CA HIS A 492 -7.49 15.71 42.67
C HIS A 492 -6.58 14.64 43.30
N ASN A 493 -6.90 13.36 43.12
CA ASN A 493 -6.11 12.25 43.65
C ASN A 493 -4.74 12.15 42.96
N GLU A 494 -4.65 12.68 41.75
CA GLU A 494 -3.49 12.64 40.87
C GLU A 494 -2.66 13.92 40.90
N GLY A 495 -3.14 14.99 41.55
CA GLY A 495 -2.48 16.30 41.63
C GLY A 495 -2.28 16.96 40.28
N ILE A 496 -3.19 16.77 39.32
CA ILE A 496 -3.03 17.22 37.94
C ILE A 496 -4.27 18.00 37.47
N LYS A 497 -4.02 19.06 36.70
CA LYS A 497 -5.01 19.75 35.88
C LYS A 497 -4.79 19.42 34.41
N ILE A 498 -5.84 18.98 33.73
CA ILE A 498 -5.86 18.70 32.29
C ILE A 498 -6.79 19.72 31.63
N THR A 499 -6.29 20.45 30.66
CA THR A 499 -7.05 21.47 29.91
C THR A 499 -7.06 21.10 28.44
N LEU A 500 -8.24 20.98 27.82
CA LEU A 500 -8.35 20.88 26.37
C LEU A 500 -7.99 22.24 25.77
N LEU A 501 -6.93 22.28 24.97
CA LEU A 501 -6.50 23.50 24.29
C LEU A 501 -7.24 23.68 22.97
N THR A 502 -7.29 22.63 22.17
CA THR A 502 -7.98 22.60 20.87
C THR A 502 -8.15 21.16 20.39
N TYR A 503 -8.94 20.97 19.33
CA TYR A 503 -8.98 19.73 18.57
C TYR A 503 -9.16 20.02 17.09
N PHE A 504 -8.64 19.11 16.26
CA PHE A 504 -8.80 19.14 14.81
C PHE A 504 -9.43 17.82 14.36
N ASP A 505 -10.61 17.94 13.76
CA ASP A 505 -11.39 16.82 13.23
C ASP A 505 -11.50 16.87 11.69
N GLY A 506 -12.42 16.09 11.10
CA GLY A 506 -12.58 16.05 9.66
C GLY A 506 -11.47 15.31 8.91
N SER A 507 -10.77 14.38 9.56
CA SER A 507 -9.78 13.51 8.90
C SER A 507 -10.46 12.43 8.02
N ILE A 508 -9.89 12.18 6.84
CA ILE A 508 -10.27 11.06 5.95
C ILE A 508 -9.99 9.70 6.59
N ILE A 509 -8.99 9.60 7.46
CA ILE A 509 -8.71 8.36 8.18
C ILE A 509 -9.42 8.35 9.55
N LYS A 510 -9.96 7.20 9.97
CA LYS A 510 -10.68 7.03 11.26
C LYS A 510 -9.88 7.40 12.51
N LYS A 511 -8.55 7.40 12.41
CA LYS A 511 -7.61 7.66 13.49
C LYS A 511 -6.61 8.76 13.10
N GLY A 512 -7.11 9.82 12.47
CA GLY A 512 -6.26 10.91 11.98
C GLY A 512 -6.64 12.28 12.55
N ASN A 513 -7.68 12.33 13.38
CA ASN A 513 -8.00 13.51 14.19
C ASN A 513 -6.97 13.66 15.31
N HIS A 514 -6.82 14.87 15.85
CA HIS A 514 -5.91 15.15 16.95
C HIS A 514 -6.60 16.05 17.97
N TYR A 515 -6.53 15.66 19.23
CA TYR A 515 -7.01 16.39 20.39
C TYR A 515 -5.79 16.80 21.20
N ILE A 516 -5.66 18.09 21.51
CA ILE A 516 -4.47 18.66 22.14
C ILE A 516 -4.86 19.15 23.53
N TYR A 517 -4.20 18.58 24.52
CA TYR A 517 -4.40 18.90 25.93
C TYR A 517 -3.12 19.49 26.53
N GLU A 518 -3.28 20.41 27.47
CA GLU A 518 -2.23 20.80 28.39
C GLU A 518 -2.42 20.10 29.74
N ILE A 519 -1.35 19.47 30.22
CA ILE A 519 -1.32 18.79 31.50
C ILE A 519 -0.32 19.51 32.40
N SER A 520 -0.81 20.08 33.50
CA SER A 520 -0.02 20.78 34.51
C SER A 520 -0.23 20.17 35.88
N LEU A 521 0.72 20.39 36.81
CA LEU A 521 0.48 20.08 38.21
C LEU A 521 -0.65 20.97 38.75
N TYR A 522 -1.42 20.38 39.65
CA TYR A 522 -2.41 21.06 40.45
C TYR A 522 -2.01 20.85 41.91
N GLU A 523 -1.43 21.88 42.51
CA GLU A 523 -1.29 21.93 43.96
C GLU A 523 -2.66 22.26 44.54
N SER A 524 -3.25 21.31 45.27
CA SER A 524 -4.41 21.63 46.09
C SER A 524 -3.94 22.56 47.20
N THR A 525 -4.30 23.84 47.13
CA THR A 525 -4.28 24.71 48.31
C THR A 525 -5.28 24.14 49.30
N ILE A 526 -4.78 23.31 50.22
CA ILE A 526 -5.47 22.96 51.47
C ILE A 526 -4.77 23.74 52.57
#